data_AF-A0A959A583-F1
#
_entry.id   AF-A0A959A583-F1
#
_cell.length_a   1.000
_cell.length_b   1.000
_cell.length_c   1.000
_cell.angle_alpha   90.00
_cell.angle_beta   90.00
_cell.angle_gamma   90.00
#
_symmetry.space_group_name_H-M   'P 1'
#
loop_
_entity.id
_entity.type
_entity.pdbx_description
1 polymer ?
#
loop_
_entity_poly.entity_id
_entity_poly.type
_entity_poly.pdbx_seq_one_letter_code
_entity_poly.pdbx_strand_id
1 'polypeptide(L)'
;MILAKTSTLQSPAALYNGKQQLPGTLVLTEEHLLFTFDDYRHSHLNLQIPLADIEQAEEFLIYNLTRNGLKITSGDGHFDLFELEDI
;
A
#
# COMPACT_ATOMS: atom_id res chain seq x y z
N MET A 1 17.26 28.79 -2.68
CA MET A 1 16.01 28.06 -2.43
C MET A 1 16.32 26.59 -2.59
N ILE A 2 16.53 25.88 -1.48
CA ILE A 2 16.92 24.46 -1.49
C ILE A 2 15.60 23.68 -1.51
N LEU A 3 15.34 22.96 -2.60
CA LEU A 3 14.19 22.05 -2.68
C LEU A 3 14.43 20.95 -1.65
N ALA A 4 13.58 20.89 -0.63
CA ALA A 4 13.55 19.79 0.31
C ALA A 4 13.33 18.50 -0.48
N LYS A 5 14.23 17.53 -0.29
CA LYS A 5 14.12 16.22 -0.90
C LYS A 5 13.01 15.48 -0.14
N THR A 6 11.77 15.61 -0.58
CA THR A 6 10.62 14.87 -0.05
C THR A 6 10.97 13.39 -0.10
N SER A 7 11.21 12.79 1.05
CA SER A 7 11.63 11.39 1.14
C SER A 7 10.43 10.50 0.90
N THR A 8 10.21 10.14 -0.36
CA THR A 8 9.22 9.15 -0.78
C THR A 8 9.83 7.75 -0.68
N LEU A 9 9.18 6.85 0.05
CA LEU A 9 9.50 5.43 0.04
C LEU A 9 8.59 4.76 -1.00
N GLN A 10 9.16 3.92 -1.87
CA GLN A 10 8.42 3.20 -2.89
C GLN A 10 8.81 1.72 -2.86
N SER A 11 7.82 0.84 -2.99
CA SER A 11 8.01 -0.60 -3.07
C SER A 11 7.06 -1.19 -4.12
N PRO A 12 7.51 -2.14 -4.95
CA PRO A 12 6.60 -3.05 -5.62
C PRO A 12 5.72 -3.75 -4.58
N ALA A 13 4.44 -3.90 -4.89
CA ALA A 13 3.48 -4.54 -4.00
C ALA A 13 2.27 -5.07 -4.79
N ALA A 14 1.49 -5.95 -4.19
CA ALA A 14 0.21 -6.39 -4.74
C ALA A 14 -0.92 -6.15 -3.75
N LEU A 15 -2.04 -5.59 -4.22
CA LEU A 15 -3.26 -5.44 -3.42
C LEU A 15 -4.07 -6.74 -3.49
N TYR A 16 -4.44 -7.29 -2.34
CA TYR A 16 -5.29 -8.47 -2.25
C TYR A 16 -6.76 -8.09 -2.20
N ASN A 17 -7.53 -8.49 -3.23
CA ASN A 17 -8.95 -8.18 -3.33
C ASN A 17 -9.90 -9.27 -2.78
N GLY A 18 -9.37 -10.24 -2.02
CA GLY A 18 -10.12 -11.40 -1.54
C GLY A 18 -10.16 -12.59 -2.49
N LYS A 19 -9.72 -12.43 -3.75
CA LYS A 19 -9.64 -13.52 -4.75
C LYS A 19 -8.25 -13.67 -5.36
N GLN A 20 -7.61 -12.55 -5.66
CA GLN A 20 -6.33 -12.51 -6.35
C GLN A 20 -5.49 -11.33 -5.86
N GLN A 21 -4.20 -11.44 -6.11
CA GLN A 21 -3.23 -10.38 -5.92
C GLN A 21 -3.17 -9.55 -7.20
N LEU A 22 -3.33 -8.25 -7.04
CA LEU A 22 -3.31 -7.30 -8.14
C LEU A 22 -2.02 -6.47 -8.05
N PRO A 23 -1.08 -6.66 -8.98
CA PRO A 23 0.24 -6.05 -8.90
C PRO A 23 0.18 -4.53 -9.11
N GLY A 24 1.08 -3.85 -8.44
CA GLY A 24 1.21 -2.40 -8.49
C GLY A 24 2.41 -1.90 -7.70
N THR A 25 2.35 -0.62 -7.39
CA THR A 25 3.38 0.09 -6.66
C THR A 25 2.76 0.78 -5.46
N LEU A 26 3.34 0.56 -4.28
CA LEU A 26 3.00 1.28 -3.06
C LEU A 26 4.00 2.43 -2.86
N VAL A 27 3.48 3.64 -2.64
CA VAL A 27 4.28 4.84 -2.40
C VAL A 27 3.85 5.48 -1.10
N LEU A 28 4.78 5.60 -0.16
CA LEU A 28 4.60 6.39 1.05
C LEU A 28 5.16 7.80 0.81
N THR A 29 4.31 8.80 1.01
CA THR A 29 4.64 10.22 0.97
C THR A 29 4.52 10.83 2.37
N GLU A 30 4.75 12.13 2.51
CA GLU A 30 4.61 12.81 3.80
C GLU A 30 3.16 12.84 4.31
N GLU A 31 2.17 12.81 3.42
CA GLU A 31 0.75 12.97 3.78
C GLU A 31 -0.13 11.79 3.38
N HIS A 32 0.34 10.93 2.47
CA HIS A 32 -0.47 9.86 1.89
C HIS A 32 0.30 8.55 1.72
N LEU A 33 -0.43 7.45 1.84
CA LEU A 33 -0.09 6.16 1.26
C LEU A 33 -0.84 6.02 -0.06
N LEU A 34 -0.10 5.87 -1.16
CA LEU A 34 -0.64 5.75 -2.51
C LEU A 34 -0.41 4.34 -3.04
N PHE A 35 -1.39 3.78 -3.74
CA PHE A 35 -1.21 2.54 -4.49
C PHE A 35 -1.66 2.71 -5.94
N THR A 36 -0.78 2.38 -6.87
CA THR A 36 -1.08 2.43 -8.31
C THR A 36 -0.93 1.05 -8.93
N PHE A 37 -1.97 0.57 -9.61
CA PHE A 37 -1.91 -0.71 -10.33
C PHE A 37 -1.00 -0.59 -11.57
N ASP A 38 -0.30 -1.68 -11.88
CA ASP A 38 0.57 -1.75 -13.07
C ASP A 38 -0.22 -1.86 -14.38
N ASP A 39 -1.50 -2.24 -14.30
CA ASP A 39 -2.39 -2.32 -15.45
C ASP A 39 -3.42 -1.18 -15.51
N TYR A 40 -3.74 -0.77 -16.75
CA TYR A 40 -4.73 0.28 -16.98
C TYR A 40 -6.17 -0.15 -16.65
N ARG A 41 -6.44 -1.46 -16.57
CA ARG A 41 -7.80 -1.98 -16.32
C ARG A 41 -8.25 -1.66 -14.91
N HIS A 42 -7.31 -1.61 -13.96
CA HIS A 42 -7.57 -1.36 -12.55
C HIS A 42 -7.14 0.05 -12.10
N SER A 43 -6.64 0.92 -12.99
CA SER A 43 -6.19 2.26 -12.61
C SER A 43 -7.27 3.13 -11.96
N HIS A 44 -8.55 2.85 -12.25
CA HIS A 44 -9.70 3.49 -11.60
C HIS A 44 -9.88 3.10 -10.13
N LEU A 45 -9.18 2.07 -9.66
CA LEU A 45 -9.16 1.60 -8.28
C LEU A 45 -7.92 2.07 -7.52
N ASN A 46 -7.04 2.88 -8.13
CA ASN A 46 -5.84 3.39 -7.46
C ASN A 46 -6.22 3.99 -6.11
N LEU A 47 -5.44 3.66 -5.08
CA LEU A 47 -5.72 4.08 -3.72
C LEU A 47 -4.94 5.33 -3.38
N GLN A 48 -5.60 6.25 -2.68
CA GLN A 48 -4.99 7.39 -2.04
C GLN A 48 -5.55 7.47 -0.62
N ILE A 49 -4.76 7.00 0.34
CA ILE A 49 -5.13 6.93 1.74
C ILE A 49 -4.36 8.03 2.48
N PRO A 50 -5.02 9.08 2.99
CA PRO A 50 -4.37 10.07 3.85
C PRO A 50 -3.81 9.39 5.10
N LEU A 51 -2.58 9.70 5.49
CA LEU A 51 -1.97 9.11 6.68
C LEU A 51 -2.73 9.47 7.97
N ALA A 52 -3.42 10.61 7.98
CA ALA A 52 -4.28 11.04 9.08
C ALA A 52 -5.52 10.13 9.25
N ASP A 53 -5.92 9.40 8.21
CA ASP A 53 -7.09 8.50 8.22
C ASP A 53 -6.70 7.06 8.56
N ILE A 54 -5.41 6.73 8.62
CA ILE A 54 -4.90 5.40 9.00
C ILE A 54 -4.91 5.29 10.52
N GLU A 55 -5.75 4.40 11.05
CA GLU A 55 -5.75 4.07 12.47
C GLU A 55 -4.65 3.08 12.83
N GLN A 56 -4.37 2.15 11.93
CA GLN A 56 -3.46 1.05 12.20
C GLN A 56 -2.75 0.54 10.94
N ALA A 57 -1.45 0.24 11.09
CA ALA A 57 -0.64 -0.47 10.11
C ALA A 57 0.00 -1.69 10.78
N GLU A 58 -0.23 -2.89 10.25
CA GLU A 58 0.27 -4.14 10.82
C GLU A 58 0.96 -5.01 9.77
N GLU A 59 2.12 -5.54 10.12
CA GLU A 59 2.73 -6.62 9.35
C GLU A 59 2.04 -7.95 9.63
N PHE A 60 1.81 -8.77 8.60
CA PHE A 60 1.29 -10.12 8.75
C PHE A 60 2.04 -11.13 7.86
N LEU A 61 1.93 -12.40 8.24
CA LEU A 61 2.52 -13.49 7.48
C LEU A 61 1.61 -13.86 6.31
N ILE A 62 2.17 -13.83 5.10
CA ILE A 62 1.51 -14.37 3.92
C ILE A 62 1.76 -15.88 3.89
N TYR A 63 0.67 -16.65 3.83
CA TYR A 63 0.69 -18.12 3.88
C TYR A 63 1.46 -18.75 5.06
N ASN A 64 1.69 -18.01 6.16
CA ASN A 64 2.58 -18.42 7.27
C ASN A 64 4.04 -18.68 6.86
N LEU A 65 4.47 -18.19 5.68
CA LEU A 65 5.79 -18.45 5.12
C LEU A 65 6.70 -17.22 5.20
N THR A 66 6.19 -16.02 4.90
CA THR A 66 7.02 -14.80 4.81
C THR A 66 6.29 -13.57 5.40
N ARG A 67 7.01 -12.69 6.13
CA ARG A 67 6.49 -11.46 6.76
C ARG A 67 6.44 -10.31 5.77
N ASN A 68 5.63 -10.49 4.74
CA ASN A 68 5.59 -9.59 3.59
C ASN A 68 4.20 -8.96 3.44
N GLY A 69 3.27 -9.30 4.33
CA GLY A 69 1.94 -8.74 4.34
C GLY A 69 1.91 -7.42 5.10
N LEU A 70 1.26 -6.41 4.54
CA LEU A 70 0.95 -5.15 5.20
C LEU A 70 -0.56 -4.94 5.19
N LYS A 71 -1.16 -4.86 6.39
CA LYS A 71 -2.56 -4.51 6.56
C LYS A 71 -2.65 -3.05 6.98
N ILE A 72 -3.42 -2.27 6.24
CA ILE A 72 -3.75 -0.88 6.57
C ILE A 72 -5.22 -0.84 6.97
N THR A 73 -5.52 -0.35 8.17
CA THR A 73 -6.89 -0.14 8.65
C THR A 73 -7.16 1.36 8.72
N SER A 74 -8.22 1.80 8.05
CA SER A 74 -8.68 3.20 8.03
C SER A 74 -9.75 3.45 9.11
N GLY A 75 -9.97 4.72 9.47
CA GLY A 75 -10.87 5.12 10.55
C GLY A 75 -12.36 4.82 10.38
N ASP A 76 -12.77 4.39 9.19
CA ASP A 76 -14.11 3.90 8.90
C ASP A 76 -14.24 2.37 9.09
N GLY A 77 -13.17 1.70 9.53
CA GLY A 77 -13.10 0.25 9.68
C GLY A 77 -12.80 -0.50 8.36
N HIS A 78 -12.60 0.21 7.25
CA HIS A 78 -12.09 -0.38 6.02
C HIS A 78 -10.64 -0.86 6.22
N PHE A 79 -10.26 -1.95 5.54
CA PHE A 79 -8.88 -2.39 5.53
C PHE A 79 -8.42 -2.82 4.14
N ASP A 80 -7.17 -2.47 3.85
CA ASP A 80 -6.45 -2.86 2.63
C ASP A 80 -5.32 -3.82 3.00
N LEU A 81 -5.17 -4.88 2.20
CA LEU A 81 -4.15 -5.91 2.39
C LEU A 81 -3.18 -5.85 1.22
N PHE A 82 -1.92 -5.56 1.52
CA PHE A 82 -0.84 -5.53 0.58
C PHE A 82 0.11 -6.70 0.82
N GLU A 83 0.64 -7.25 -0.27
CA GLU A 83 1.85 -8.05 -0.26
C GLU A 83 2.99 -7.18 -0.79
N LEU A 84 4.06 -7.05 -0.01
CA LEU A 84 5.28 -6.33 -0.37
C LEU A 84 6.26 -7.32 -1.00
N GLU A 85 6.91 -6.93 -2.10
CA GLU A 85 8.04 -7.71 -2.60
C GLU A 85 9.28 -7.48 -1.70
N ASP A 86 10.05 -8.54 -1.45
CA ASP A 86 11.32 -8.43 -0.73
C ASP A 86 12.28 -7.52 -1.54
N ILE A 87 12.90 -6.54 -0.85
CA ILE A 87 13.95 -5.66 -1.41
C ILE A 87 15.32 -6.31 -1.26
#